data_AF-A0A935UGQ1-F1
#
_entry.id   AF-A0A935UGQ1-F1
#
_cell.length_a   1.000
_cell.length_b   1.000
_cell.length_c   1.000
_cell.angle_alpha   90.00
_cell.angle_beta   90.00
_cell.angle_gamma   90.00
#
_symmetry.space_group_name_H-M   'P 1'
#
loop_
_entity.id
_entity.type
_entity.pdbx_description
1 polymer ?
#
loop_
_entity_poly.entity_id
_entity_poly.type
_entity_poly.pdbx_seq_one_letter_code
_entity_poly.pdbx_strand_id
1 'polypeptide(L)'
;MRITWLEDRLEIQSPGGLYGEASPANFPQQTSYRNPVVAEALKALGYVNRYGRGVLRAQDALEKNGSAPAEFQFDAGYVLATIRRRA
;
A
#
# COMPACT_ATOMS: atom_id res chain seq x y z
N MET A 1 -2.97 3.78 11.16
CA MET A 1 -2.98 2.52 10.39
C MET A 1 -3.54 1.44 11.29
N ARG A 2 -4.47 0.64 10.79
CA ARG A 2 -5.04 -0.52 11.47
C ARG A 2 -4.76 -1.77 10.65
N ILE A 3 -4.34 -2.85 11.30
CA ILE A 3 -4.13 -4.15 10.67
C ILE A 3 -5.06 -5.15 11.34
N THR A 4 -5.89 -5.83 10.56
CA THR A 4 -6.86 -6.81 11.06
C THR A 4 -6.55 -8.17 10.43
N TRP A 5 -6.34 -9.17 11.27
CA TRP A 5 -6.18 -10.56 10.85
C TRP A 5 -7.50 -11.29 10.95
N LEU A 6 -7.92 -11.92 9.85
CA LEU A 6 -9.12 -12.72 9.75
C LEU A 6 -8.75 -14.13 9.28
N GLU A 7 -9.70 -15.06 9.33
CA GLU A 7 -9.46 -16.45 8.95
C GLU A 7 -9.02 -16.63 7.49
N ASP A 8 -9.58 -15.79 6.60
CA ASP A 8 -9.44 -15.88 5.15
C ASP A 8 -8.58 -14.76 4.55
N ARG A 9 -8.21 -13.73 5.32
CA ARG A 9 -7.48 -12.55 4.80
C ARG A 9 -6.81 -11.70 5.87
N LEU A 10 -5.89 -10.86 5.40
CA LEU A 10 -5.31 -9.73 6.12
C LEU A 10 -5.85 -8.42 5.55
N GLU A 11 -6.32 -7.52 6.42
CA GLU A 11 -6.75 -6.18 6.05
C GLU A 11 -5.81 -5.12 6.63
N ILE A 12 -5.36 -4.18 5.79
CA ILE A 12 -4.52 -3.05 6.18
C ILE A 12 -5.26 -1.76 5.81
N GLN A 13 -5.74 -1.05 6.82
CA GLN A 13 -6.48 0.20 6.65
C GLN A 13 -5.63 1.41 7.04
N SER A 14 -5.44 2.32 6.09
CA SER A 14 -4.76 3.60 6.28
C SER A 14 -5.79 4.73 6.31
N PRO A 15 -5.77 5.61 7.32
CA PRO A 15 -6.70 6.74 7.38
C PRO A 15 -6.36 7.79 6.31
N GLY A 16 -7.41 8.40 5.76
CA GLY A 16 -7.37 9.29 4.61
C GLY A 16 -7.32 8.54 3.28
N GLY A 17 -7.87 9.14 2.24
CA GLY A 17 -7.80 8.62 0.89
C GLY A 17 -6.43 8.80 0.21
N LEU A 18 -6.40 8.61 -1.10
CA LEU A 18 -5.26 8.99 -1.93
C LEU A 18 -5.00 10.50 -1.83
N TYR A 19 -3.77 10.93 -2.14
CA TYR A 19 -3.30 12.30 -1.94
C TYR A 19 -2.59 12.84 -3.15
N GLY A 20 -2.65 14.16 -3.34
CA GLY A 20 -1.95 14.87 -4.40
C GLY A 20 -2.43 14.39 -5.77
N GLU A 21 -1.49 13.93 -6.58
CA GLU A 21 -1.76 13.46 -7.95
C GLU A 21 -2.13 11.97 -8.00
N ALA A 22 -2.05 11.25 -6.88
CA ALA A 22 -2.45 9.86 -6.83
C ALA A 22 -3.98 9.74 -6.90
N SER A 23 -4.45 8.87 -7.79
CA SER A 23 -5.86 8.59 -8.02
C SER A 23 -6.06 7.08 -8.22
N PRO A 24 -7.30 6.58 -8.09
CA PRO A 24 -7.57 5.16 -8.36
C PRO A 24 -7.16 4.73 -9.77
N ALA A 25 -7.22 5.64 -10.75
CA ALA A 25 -6.91 5.36 -12.16
C ALA A 25 -5.41 5.23 -12.46
N ASN A 26 -4.54 5.78 -11.62
CA ASN A 26 -3.09 5.78 -11.83
C ASN A 26 -2.30 5.05 -10.74
N PHE A 27 -2.99 4.53 -9.72
CA PHE A 27 -2.40 3.72 -8.69
C PHE A 27 -2.08 2.31 -9.24
N PRO A 28 -0.92 1.70 -8.90
CA PRO A 28 0.15 2.21 -8.03
C PRO A 28 1.29 2.95 -8.74
N GLN A 29 1.16 3.30 -10.02
CA GLN A 29 2.24 3.92 -10.81
C GLN A 29 2.53 5.37 -10.42
N GLN A 30 1.54 6.13 -9.94
CA GLN A 30 1.73 7.49 -9.41
C GLN A 30 1.65 7.51 -7.88
N THR A 31 2.53 8.30 -7.25
CA THR A 31 2.59 8.43 -5.79
C THR A 31 2.81 9.90 -5.41
N SER A 32 2.10 10.36 -4.37
CA SER A 32 2.38 11.64 -3.71
C SER A 32 2.49 11.43 -2.19
N TYR A 33 3.35 12.21 -1.54
CA TYR A 33 3.61 12.11 -0.10
C TYR A 33 2.94 13.25 0.64
N ARG A 34 2.12 12.92 1.66
CA ARG A 34 1.47 13.91 2.52
C ARG A 34 2.46 14.71 3.35
N ASN A 35 3.51 14.05 3.85
CA ASN A 35 4.57 14.68 4.61
C ASN A 35 5.92 14.39 3.92
N PRO A 36 6.45 15.35 3.14
CA PRO A 36 7.71 15.16 2.42
C PRO A 36 8.91 14.98 3.37
N VAL A 37 8.92 15.66 4.53
CA VAL A 37 9.99 15.57 5.53
C VAL A 37 10.07 14.15 6.12
N VAL A 38 8.93 13.56 6.47
CA VAL A 38 8.88 12.18 6.97
C VAL A 38 9.30 11.19 5.88
N ALA A 39 8.84 11.38 4.63
CA ALA A 39 9.22 10.53 3.52
C ALA A 39 10.75 10.55 3.29
N GLU A 40 11.35 11.74 3.36
CA GLU A 40 12.80 11.93 3.24
C GLU A 40 13.58 11.28 4.39
N ALA A 41 13.15 11.49 5.64
CA ALA A 41 13.77 10.86 6.80
C ALA A 41 13.74 9.32 6.71
N LEU A 42 12.59 8.74 6.33
CA LEU A 42 12.45 7.29 6.18
C LEU A 42 13.32 6.72 5.05
N LYS A 43 13.55 7.49 3.98
CA LYS A 43 14.50 7.13 2.92
C LYS A 43 15.93 7.20 3.43
N ALA A 44 16.32 8.27 4.13
CA ALA A 44 17.66 8.44 4.68
C ALA A 44 18.02 7.34 5.69
N LEU A 45 17.05 6.89 6.48
CA LEU A 45 17.19 5.80 7.45
C LEU A 45 17.14 4.40 6.82
N GLY A 46 16.93 4.28 5.49
CA GLY A 46 16.92 3.00 4.79
C GLY A 46 15.63 2.19 4.90
N TYR A 47 14.61 2.70 5.59
CA TYR A 47 13.29 2.04 5.68
C TYR A 47 12.53 2.08 4.34
N VAL A 48 12.80 3.09 3.51
CA VAL A 48 12.23 3.20 2.15
C VAL A 48 13.35 3.09 1.11
N ASN A 49 13.42 1.94 0.45
CA ASN A 49 14.45 1.66 -0.58
C ASN A 49 14.33 2.57 -1.81
N ARG A 50 13.11 2.82 -2.30
CA ARG A 50 12.83 3.74 -3.41
C ARG A 50 11.37 4.19 -3.29
N TYR A 51 11.15 5.49 -3.44
CA TYR A 51 9.82 6.08 -3.49
C TYR A 51 8.91 5.37 -4.51
N GLY A 52 7.63 5.22 -4.17
CA GLY A 52 6.57 4.72 -5.06
C GLY A 52 6.62 3.23 -5.41
N ARG A 53 7.63 2.47 -4.99
CA ARG A 53 7.74 1.04 -5.34
C ARG A 53 7.24 0.07 -4.29
N GLY A 54 6.81 0.55 -3.12
CA GLY A 54 6.39 -0.32 -2.01
C GLY A 54 5.25 -1.25 -2.41
N VAL A 55 4.21 -0.71 -3.04
CA VAL A 55 3.03 -1.48 -3.48
C VAL A 55 3.42 -2.48 -4.57
N LEU A 56 4.16 -2.06 -5.60
CA LEU A 56 4.62 -2.96 -6.66
C LEU A 56 5.45 -4.13 -6.10
N ARG A 57 6.39 -3.84 -5.18
CA ARG A 57 7.18 -4.90 -4.53
C ARG A 57 6.34 -5.85 -3.69
N ALA A 58 5.28 -5.36 -3.05
CA ALA A 58 4.36 -6.21 -2.31
C ALA A 58 3.58 -7.12 -3.26
N GLN A 59 3.11 -6.60 -4.41
CA GLN A 59 2.47 -7.40 -5.45
C GLN A 59 3.41 -8.48 -6.01
N ASP A 60 4.66 -8.12 -6.34
CA ASP A 60 5.67 -9.09 -6.81
C ASP A 60 5.94 -10.19 -5.76
N ALA A 61 5.90 -9.85 -4.47
CA ALA A 61 6.12 -10.81 -3.39
C ALA A 61 4.93 -11.78 -3.23
N LEU A 62 3.70 -11.28 -3.40
CA LEU A 62 2.49 -12.11 -3.42
C LEU A 62 2.48 -13.03 -4.64
N GLU A 63 2.85 -12.53 -5.81
CA GLU A 63 2.95 -13.38 -7.00
C GLU A 63 3.99 -14.50 -6.78
N LYS A 64 5.20 -14.16 -6.31
CA LYS A 64 6.28 -15.13 -6.08
C LYS A 64 5.94 -16.20 -5.06
N ASN A 65 5.10 -15.90 -4.08
CA ASN A 65 4.70 -16.88 -3.07
C ASN A 65 3.41 -17.65 -3.45
N GLY A 66 2.84 -17.39 -4.63
CA GLY A 66 1.62 -18.04 -5.12
C GLY A 66 0.32 -17.51 -4.50
N SER A 67 0.34 -16.33 -3.88
CA SER A 67 -0.85 -15.64 -3.41
C SER A 67 -1.56 -14.87 -4.52
N ALA A 68 -2.85 -14.63 -4.34
CA ALA A 68 -3.58 -13.65 -5.14
C ALA A 68 -3.01 -12.24 -4.92
N PRO A 69 -3.10 -11.35 -5.94
CA PRO A 69 -2.70 -9.95 -5.79
C PRO A 69 -3.53 -9.27 -4.70
N ALA A 70 -2.95 -8.28 -4.02
CA ALA A 70 -3.71 -7.52 -3.02
C ALA A 70 -4.78 -6.67 -3.69
N GLU A 71 -5.97 -6.65 -3.11
CA GLU A 71 -7.11 -5.84 -3.54
C GLU A 71 -7.04 -4.48 -2.83
N PHE A 72 -7.37 -3.39 -3.54
CA PHE A 72 -7.38 -2.05 -2.95
C PHE A 72 -8.75 -1.40 -3.08
N GLN A 73 -9.23 -0.84 -1.98
CA GLN A 73 -10.39 0.03 -1.93
C GLN A 73 -9.96 1.44 -1.56
N PHE A 74 -10.38 2.40 -2.37
CA PHE A 74 -10.10 3.81 -2.17
C PHE A 74 -11.40 4.53 -1.79
N ASP A 75 -11.39 5.15 -0.61
CA ASP A 75 -12.43 6.03 -0.12
C ASP A 75 -11.81 7.39 0.24
N ALA A 76 -12.62 8.44 0.39
CA ALA A 76 -12.12 9.74 0.84
C ALA A 76 -11.53 9.66 2.26
N GLY A 77 -12.11 8.83 3.12
CA GLY A 77 -11.73 8.67 4.52
C GLY A 77 -10.66 7.60 4.78
N TYR A 78 -10.41 6.69 3.85
CA TYR A 78 -9.41 5.63 4.03
C TYR A 78 -8.95 4.98 2.72
N VAL A 79 -7.81 4.31 2.79
CA VAL A 79 -7.37 3.31 1.83
C VAL A 79 -7.31 1.96 2.54
N LEU A 80 -7.95 0.94 1.97
CA LEU A 80 -7.91 -0.43 2.47
C LEU A 80 -7.17 -1.30 1.46
N ALA A 81 -6.18 -2.04 1.94
CA ALA A 81 -5.53 -3.12 1.20
C ALA A 81 -5.94 -4.46 1.82
N THR A 82 -6.40 -5.39 0.98
CA THR A 82 -6.82 -6.73 1.38
C THR A 82 -5.92 -7.77 0.74
N ILE A 83 -5.30 -8.62 1.55
CA ILE A 83 -4.47 -9.73 1.11
C ILE A 83 -5.20 -11.02 1.47
N ARG A 84 -5.67 -11.77 0.47
CA ARG A 84 -6.37 -13.04 0.70
C ARG A 84 -5.37 -14.13 1.11
N ARG A 85 -5.83 -15.04 1.96
CA ARG A 85 -5.09 -16.26 2.27
C ARG A 85 -4.85 -17.03 0.98
N ARG A 86 -3.62 -17.53 0.83
CA ARG A 86 -3.25 -18.41 -0.27
C ARG A 86 -4.11 -19.68 -0.22
N ALA A 87 -4.64 -20.08 -1.38
CA ALA A 87 -5.33 -21.36 -1.56
C ALA A 87 -4.37 -22.56 -1.39
#